data_AF-F7W7F6-F1
#
_entry.id   AF-F7W7F6-F1
#
_cell.length_a   1.000
_cell.length_b   1.000
_cell.length_c   1.000
_cell.angle_alpha   90.00
_cell.angle_beta   90.00
_cell.angle_gamma   90.00
#
_symmetry.space_group_name_H-M   'P 1'
#
loop_
_entity.id
_entity.type
_entity.pdbx_description
1 polymer ?
#
loop_
_entity_poly.entity_id
_entity_poly.type
_entity_poly.pdbx_seq_one_letter_code
_entity_poly.pdbx_strand_id
1 'polypeptide(L)'
;MSYAGNSNVGFPSIYEDGNQRHISQSQVDDLAQHSGKNVKGYRPQDQNAAVNEHYMEESAKEREEAVKRDPTLAAEWHGNKPHRGARIDKELAEEDAAELKKKDQKQKHNITGATHF
;
A
#
# COMPACT_ATOMS: atom_id res chain seq x y z
N MET A 1 25.85 28.71 -10.52
CA MET A 1 24.84 28.03 -11.34
C MET A 1 23.48 28.60 -10.98
N SER A 2 22.93 29.48 -11.82
CA SER A 2 21.65 30.16 -11.59
C SER A 2 20.51 29.35 -12.21
N TYR A 3 19.74 28.64 -11.38
CA TYR A 3 18.48 28.06 -11.82
C TYR A 3 17.38 29.13 -11.68
N ALA A 4 17.11 29.81 -12.81
CA ALA A 4 16.03 30.77 -12.91
C ALA A 4 14.69 30.02 -12.92
N GLY A 5 13.92 30.19 -11.83
CA GLY A 5 12.50 29.87 -11.79
C GLY A 5 11.70 30.84 -12.66
N ASN A 6 11.73 30.66 -13.98
CA ASN A 6 10.96 31.46 -14.95
C ASN A 6 9.46 31.08 -14.99
N SER A 7 8.85 30.84 -13.83
CA SER A 7 7.40 30.65 -13.73
C SER A 7 6.81 31.81 -12.92
N ASN A 8 5.68 32.37 -13.38
CA ASN A 8 4.93 33.41 -12.65
C ASN A 8 4.40 32.92 -11.28
N VAL A 9 4.58 31.63 -10.99
CA VAL A 9 4.10 30.96 -9.78
C VAL A 9 5.27 30.47 -8.90
N GLY A 10 6.53 30.84 -9.14
CA GLY A 10 7.65 30.51 -8.24
C GLY A 10 8.32 29.14 -8.47
N PHE A 11 9.06 28.64 -7.46
CA PHE A 11 9.81 27.38 -7.54
C PHE A 11 8.89 26.16 -7.30
N PRO A 12 8.87 25.15 -8.18
CA PRO A 12 8.01 23.97 -8.04
C PRO A 12 8.24 23.19 -6.73
N SER A 13 9.47 23.24 -6.19
CA SER A 13 9.84 22.56 -4.94
C SER A 13 9.26 23.18 -3.67
N ILE A 14 8.63 24.36 -3.75
CA ILE A 14 8.02 25.04 -2.61
C ILE A 14 6.58 24.54 -2.38
N TYR A 15 5.96 23.95 -3.40
CA TYR A 15 4.58 23.52 -3.33
C TYR A 15 4.46 22.05 -2.96
N GLU A 16 3.51 21.74 -2.08
CA GLU A 16 3.06 20.38 -1.84
C GLU A 16 2.23 19.91 -3.05
N ASP A 17 2.88 19.13 -3.92
CA ASP A 17 2.41 18.68 -5.23
C ASP A 17 1.04 17.98 -5.20
N GLY A 18 0.66 17.42 -4.05
CA GLY A 18 -0.58 16.66 -3.87
C GLY A 18 -1.83 17.48 -4.20
N ASN A 19 -1.99 18.66 -3.60
CA ASN A 19 -3.24 19.43 -3.70
C ASN A 19 -3.36 20.27 -4.98
N GLN A 20 -2.32 20.28 -5.82
CA GLN A 20 -2.27 21.07 -7.05
C GLN A 20 -2.78 20.31 -8.28
N ARG A 21 -3.02 19.00 -8.14
CA ARG A 21 -3.51 18.16 -9.24
C ARG A 21 -5.02 18.33 -9.40
N HIS A 22 -5.47 18.36 -10.64
CA HIS A 22 -6.90 18.31 -10.96
C HIS A 22 -7.37 16.85 -10.92
N ILE A 23 -8.23 16.51 -9.95
CA ILE A 23 -8.92 15.20 -9.91
C ILE A 23 -10.14 15.21 -10.83
N SER A 24 -10.46 14.08 -11.44
CA SER A 24 -11.69 13.95 -12.22
C SER A 24 -12.89 13.67 -11.29
N GLN A 25 -14.08 14.09 -11.73
CA GLN A 25 -15.31 13.77 -11.00
C GLN A 25 -15.51 12.24 -10.90
N SER A 26 -15.09 11.48 -11.91
CA SER A 26 -15.14 10.01 -11.87
C SER A 26 -14.30 9.43 -10.73
N GLN A 27 -13.10 9.98 -10.50
CA GLN A 27 -12.25 9.52 -9.38
C GLN A 27 -12.89 9.80 -8.02
N VAL A 28 -13.51 10.98 -7.86
CA VAL A 28 -14.27 11.31 -6.62
C VAL A 28 -15.43 10.34 -6.42
N ASP A 29 -16.09 9.98 -7.52
CA ASP A 29 -17.25 9.08 -7.52
C ASP A 29 -16.88 7.64 -7.17
N ASP A 30 -15.82 7.11 -7.77
CA ASP A 30 -15.31 5.77 -7.50
C ASP A 30 -14.84 5.65 -6.04
N LEU A 31 -14.10 6.66 -5.56
CA LEU A 31 -13.62 6.71 -4.19
C LEU A 31 -14.80 6.70 -3.20
N ALA A 32 -15.84 7.51 -3.43
CA ALA A 32 -17.00 7.55 -2.55
C ALA A 32 -17.76 6.22 -2.49
N GLN A 33 -17.80 5.45 -3.59
CA GLN A 33 -18.47 4.14 -3.64
C GLN A 33 -17.68 3.05 -2.90
N HIS A 34 -16.36 3.02 -3.07
CA HIS A 34 -15.53 1.94 -2.54
C HIS A 34 -15.01 2.20 -1.12
N SER A 35 -14.73 3.46 -0.78
CA SER A 35 -14.19 3.88 0.52
C SER A 35 -15.25 3.94 1.62
N GLY A 36 -16.49 4.26 1.27
CA GLY A 36 -17.53 4.64 2.23
C GLY A 36 -17.35 6.05 2.81
N LYS A 37 -16.33 6.82 2.39
CA LYS A 37 -16.16 8.23 2.73
C LYS A 37 -16.91 9.14 1.77
N ASN A 38 -17.60 10.14 2.31
CA ASN A 38 -18.34 11.11 1.50
C ASN A 38 -17.45 12.24 0.97
N VAL A 39 -16.55 11.92 0.02
CA VAL A 39 -15.67 12.93 -0.59
C VAL A 39 -16.45 13.90 -1.49
N LYS A 40 -17.58 13.47 -2.06
CA LYS A 40 -18.49 14.34 -2.83
C LYS A 40 -19.13 15.46 -2.00
N GLY A 41 -19.27 15.26 -0.69
CA GLY A 41 -19.86 16.24 0.22
C GLY A 41 -18.98 17.47 0.47
N TYR A 42 -17.69 17.40 0.13
CA TYR A 42 -16.77 18.53 0.25
C TYR A 42 -16.97 19.54 -0.88
N ARG A 43 -16.60 20.79 -0.62
CA ARG A 43 -16.63 21.85 -1.64
C ARG A 43 -15.63 21.49 -2.75
N PRO A 44 -15.88 21.87 -4.02
CA PRO A 44 -14.99 21.51 -5.14
C PRO A 44 -13.51 21.86 -4.94
N GLN A 45 -13.23 22.94 -4.20
CA GLN A 45 -11.87 23.38 -3.88
C GLN A 45 -11.16 22.47 -2.87
N ASP A 46 -11.93 21.82 -1.99
CA ASP A 46 -11.41 20.98 -0.90
C ASP A 46 -11.40 19.48 -1.26
N GLN A 47 -12.07 19.11 -2.37
CA GLN A 47 -12.14 17.72 -2.83
C GLN A 47 -10.76 17.13 -3.14
N ASN A 48 -9.84 17.91 -3.71
CA ASN A 48 -8.46 17.48 -3.95
C ASN A 48 -7.77 17.04 -2.65
N ALA A 49 -7.88 17.86 -1.61
CA ALA A 49 -7.28 17.55 -0.31
C ALA A 49 -7.90 16.30 0.30
N ALA A 50 -9.22 16.17 0.26
CA ALA A 50 -9.94 15.02 0.78
C ALA A 50 -9.62 13.71 0.03
N VAL A 51 -9.47 13.76 -1.29
CA VAL A 51 -9.04 12.60 -2.10
C VAL A 51 -7.60 12.22 -1.77
N ASN A 52 -6.69 13.18 -1.66
CA ASN A 52 -5.30 12.91 -1.33
C ASN A 52 -5.14 12.30 0.06
N GLU A 53 -5.83 12.85 1.06
CA GLU A 53 -5.85 12.31 2.42
C GLU A 53 -6.29 10.84 2.41
N HIS A 54 -7.33 10.52 1.62
CA HIS A 54 -7.78 9.14 1.48
C HIS A 54 -6.71 8.22 0.91
N TYR A 55 -6.07 8.59 -0.20
CA TYR A 55 -5.00 7.79 -0.78
C TYR A 55 -3.80 7.63 0.17
N MET A 56 -3.48 8.68 0.94
CA MET A 56 -2.43 8.60 1.95
C MET A 56 -2.80 7.61 3.07
N GLU A 57 -4.04 7.63 3.55
CA GLU A 57 -4.52 6.66 4.53
C GLU A 57 -4.51 5.22 3.99
N GLU A 58 -4.97 4.99 2.75
CA GLU A 58 -4.96 3.66 2.15
C GLU A 58 -3.52 3.14 2.00
N SER A 59 -2.63 3.97 1.45
CA SER A 59 -1.22 3.59 1.32
C SER A 59 -0.54 3.36 2.67
N ALA A 60 -0.94 4.08 3.72
CA ALA A 60 -0.45 3.85 5.08
C ALA A 60 -0.95 2.50 5.63
N LYS A 61 -2.24 2.17 5.43
CA LYS A 61 -2.80 0.88 5.83
C LYS A 61 -2.14 -0.29 5.10
N GLU A 62 -1.95 -0.19 3.79
CA GLU A 62 -1.26 -1.21 3.00
C GLU A 62 0.18 -1.42 3.49
N ARG A 63 0.88 -0.33 3.82
CA ARG A 63 2.22 -0.39 4.39
C ARG A 63 2.22 -1.06 5.76
N GLU A 64 1.28 -0.73 6.63
CA GLU A 64 1.14 -1.37 7.94
C GLU A 64 0.85 -2.86 7.81
N GLU A 65 -0.04 -3.27 6.91
CA GLU A 65 -0.36 -4.67 6.66
C GLU A 65 0.85 -5.43 6.09
N ALA A 66 1.61 -4.82 5.19
CA ALA A 66 2.84 -5.40 4.68
C ALA A 66 3.88 -5.59 5.79
N VAL A 67 4.08 -4.59 6.66
CA VAL A 67 5.00 -4.69 7.81
C VAL A 67 4.55 -5.72 8.84
N LYS A 68 3.23 -5.87 9.06
CA LYS A 68 2.68 -6.93 9.92
C LYS A 68 2.98 -8.32 9.37
N ARG A 69 3.00 -8.47 8.03
CA ARG A 69 3.28 -9.74 7.37
C ARG A 69 4.76 -10.07 7.34
N ASP A 70 5.61 -9.09 7.04
CA ASP A 70 7.06 -9.26 7.01
C ASP A 70 7.74 -8.26 7.97
N PRO A 71 8.26 -8.74 9.10
CA PRO A 71 8.87 -7.89 10.12
C PRO A 71 10.19 -7.25 9.66
N THR A 72 10.77 -7.66 8.52
CA THR A 72 12.01 -7.09 7.97
C THR A 72 11.76 -5.85 7.11
N LEU A 73 10.56 -5.69 6.54
CA LEU A 73 10.26 -4.63 5.57
C LEU A 73 10.45 -3.22 6.13
N ALA A 74 10.08 -2.98 7.39
CA ALA A 74 10.24 -1.67 8.01
C ALA A 74 11.72 -1.22 8.01
N ALA A 75 12.64 -2.13 8.32
CA ALA A 75 14.07 -1.80 8.30
C ALA A 75 14.56 -1.53 6.86
N GLU A 76 14.14 -2.36 5.91
CA GLU A 76 14.54 -2.23 4.51
C GLU A 76 14.06 -0.92 3.87
N TRP A 77 12.80 -0.51 4.13
CA TRP A 77 12.25 0.75 3.63
C TRP A 77 12.99 1.98 4.16
N HIS A 78 13.52 1.91 5.38
CA HIS A 78 14.33 2.97 5.97
C HIS A 78 15.83 2.85 5.63
N GLY A 79 16.23 1.91 4.76
CA GLY A 79 17.63 1.68 4.38
C GLY A 79 18.50 1.09 5.50
N ASN A 80 17.87 0.54 6.53
CA ASN A 80 18.54 -0.05 7.69
C ASN A 80 18.64 -1.57 7.53
N LYS A 81 19.58 -2.18 8.26
CA LYS A 81 19.68 -3.64 8.34
C LYS A 81 18.61 -4.17 9.30
N PRO A 82 17.82 -5.21 8.93
CA PRO A 82 16.87 -5.82 9.84
C PRO A 82 17.60 -6.45 11.03
N HIS A 83 16.96 -6.39 12.19
CA HIS A 83 17.50 -6.95 13.43
C HIS A 83 17.47 -8.48 13.41
N ARG A 84 18.24 -9.12 14.30
CA ARG A 84 18.35 -10.59 14.34
C ARG A 84 16.99 -11.28 14.56
N GLY A 85 16.16 -10.73 15.44
CA GLY A 85 14.79 -11.23 15.72
C GLY A 85 13.92 -11.27 14.47
N ALA A 86 13.67 -10.12 13.80
CA ALA A 86 12.88 -10.07 12.57
C ALA A 86 13.38 -11.01 11.47
N ARG A 87 14.70 -11.23 11.37
CA ARG A 87 15.23 -12.20 10.42
C ARG A 87 14.83 -13.64 10.76
N ILE A 88 14.89 -14.01 12.04
CA ILE A 88 14.47 -15.33 12.52
C ILE A 88 12.96 -15.48 12.35
N ASP A 89 12.17 -14.46 12.70
CA ASP A 89 10.72 -14.50 12.56
C ASP A 89 10.29 -14.69 11.09
N LYS A 90 11.00 -14.03 10.16
CA LYS A 90 10.79 -14.22 8.72
C LYS A 90 11.13 -15.65 8.27
N GLU A 91 12.27 -16.19 8.71
CA GLU A 91 12.69 -17.55 8.41
C GLU A 91 11.68 -18.59 8.90
N LEU A 92 11.22 -18.46 10.16
CA LEU A 92 10.18 -19.33 10.72
C LEU A 92 8.86 -19.24 9.93
N ALA A 93 8.42 -18.03 9.57
CA ALA A 93 7.21 -17.84 8.78
C ALA A 93 7.30 -18.47 7.37
N GLU A 94 8.48 -18.42 6.74
CA GLU A 94 8.74 -19.04 5.44
C GLU A 94 8.77 -20.57 5.53
N GLU A 95 9.39 -21.11 6.58
CA GLU A 95 9.39 -22.56 6.87
C GLU A 95 7.98 -23.09 7.12
N ASP A 96 7.20 -22.43 7.97
CA ASP A 96 5.80 -22.80 8.26
C ASP A 96 4.94 -22.78 6.99
N ALA A 97 5.10 -21.75 6.14
CA ALA A 97 4.38 -21.64 4.88
C ALA A 97 4.78 -22.76 3.89
N ALA A 98 6.04 -23.16 3.87
CA ALA A 98 6.51 -24.27 3.03
C ALA A 98 5.96 -25.61 3.51
N GLU A 99 5.89 -25.83 4.82
CA GLU A 99 5.28 -27.03 5.39
C GLU A 99 3.78 -27.12 5.13
N LEU A 100 3.05 -26.01 5.30
CA LEU A 100 1.62 -25.92 4.99
C LEU A 100 1.37 -26.27 3.51
N LYS A 101 2.16 -25.72 2.59
CA LYS A 101 2.06 -26.07 1.16
C LYS A 101 2.30 -27.55 0.89
N LYS A 102 3.29 -28.16 1.55
CA LYS A 102 3.55 -29.61 1.43
C LYS A 102 2.38 -30.43 1.97
N LYS A 103 1.77 -30.01 3.10
CA LYS A 103 0.58 -30.67 3.67
C LYS A 103 -0.63 -30.55 2.75
N ASP A 104 -0.89 -29.37 2.21
CA ASP A 104 -1.99 -29.12 1.25
C ASP A 104 -1.84 -29.96 -0.02
N GLN A 105 -0.62 -30.06 -0.55
CA GLN A 105 -0.34 -30.89 -1.73
C GLN A 105 -0.60 -32.38 -1.44
N LYS A 106 -0.19 -32.88 -0.26
CA LYS A 106 -0.48 -34.25 0.17
C LYS A 106 -1.98 -34.51 0.32
N GLN A 107 -2.73 -33.57 0.89
CA GLN A 107 -4.19 -33.70 1.00
C GLN A 107 -4.88 -33.74 -0.36
N LYS A 108 -4.52 -32.84 -1.29
CA LYS A 108 -5.05 -32.84 -2.67
C LYS A 108 -4.74 -34.14 -3.41
N HIS A 109 -3.53 -34.69 -3.21
CA HIS A 109 -3.15 -35.97 -3.78
C HIS A 109 -3.97 -37.14 -3.21
N ASN A 110 -4.23 -37.15 -1.90
CA ASN A 110 -5.04 -38.19 -1.28
C ASN A 110 -6.51 -38.16 -1.74
N ILE A 111 -7.08 -36.97 -1.97
CA ILE A 111 -8.47 -36.80 -2.46
C ILE A 111 -8.62 -37.28 -3.92
N THR A 112 -7.61 -37.04 -4.76
CA THR A 112 -7.61 -37.48 -6.16
C THR A 112 -7.39 -39.00 -6.30
N GLY A 113 -6.65 -39.62 -5.37
CA GLY A 113 -6.52 -41.08 -5.30
C GLY A 113 -7.79 -41.80 -4.82
N ALA A 114 -8.60 -41.17 -3.96
CA ALA A 114 -9.83 -41.75 -3.42
C ALA A 114 -11.04 -41.69 -4.37
N THR A 115 -10.97 -40.90 -5.45
CA THR A 115 -12.05 -40.73 -6.44
C THR A 115 -11.93 -41.66 -7.65
N HIS A 116 -10.95 -42.57 -7.66
CA HIS A 116 -10.77 -43.62 -8.67
C HIS A 116 -11.17 -44.99 -8.10
N PHE A 117 -12.46 -45.19 -7.84
CA PHE A 117 -13.11 -46.49 -7.61
C PHE A 117 -14.49 -46.49 -8.27
#